data_AF-A0A847N3L9-F1
#
_entry.id   AF-A0A847N3L9-F1
#
_cell.length_a   1.000
_cell.length_b   1.000
_cell.length_c   1.000
_cell.angle_alpha   90.00
_cell.angle_beta   90.00
_cell.angle_gamma   90.00
#
_symmetry.space_group_name_H-M   'P 1'
#
loop_
_entity.id
_entity.type
_entity.pdbx_description
1 polymer ?
#
loop_
_entity_poly.entity_id
_entity_poly.type
_entity_poly.pdbx_seq_one_letter_code
_entity_poly.pdbx_strand_id
1 'polypeptide(L)'
;FACLRLSNSDFRSSLVLAGNFARDADTIGAVAGAILGAKYGLSSIPPHWVEKVRRPSGTCLQFTKGLDIVTIGEQLAELVR
;
A
#
# COMPACT_ATOMS: atom_id res chain seq x y z
N PHE A 1 1.93 1.56 -16.35
CA PHE A 1 1.71 0.23 -15.72
C PHE A 1 2.81 -0.80 -16.02
N ALA A 2 4.07 -0.40 -16.25
CA ALA A 2 5.14 -1.34 -16.58
C ALA A 2 5.40 -2.36 -15.46
N CYS A 3 5.53 -1.91 -14.21
CA CYS A 3 5.80 -2.79 -13.06
C CYS A 3 4.74 -3.90 -12.90
N LEU A 4 3.46 -3.55 -13.02
CA LEU A 4 2.36 -4.53 -12.97
C LEU A 4 2.36 -5.50 -14.15
N ARG A 5 2.85 -5.09 -15.32
CA ARG A 5 3.00 -6.00 -16.47
C ARG A 5 4.19 -6.94 -16.30
N LEU A 6 5.26 -6.47 -15.66
CA LEU A 6 6.49 -7.22 -15.42
C LEU A 6 6.37 -8.20 -14.25
N SER A 7 5.61 -7.85 -13.21
CA SER A 7 5.35 -8.72 -12.06
C SER A 7 3.96 -8.46 -11.48
N ASN A 8 3.15 -9.52 -11.43
CA ASN A 8 1.80 -9.49 -10.86
C ASN A 8 1.35 -10.86 -10.33
N SER A 9 2.29 -11.72 -9.90
CA SER A 9 1.97 -13.05 -9.35
C SER A 9 1.57 -12.97 -7.88
N ASP A 10 2.25 -12.12 -7.12
CA ASP A 10 2.05 -11.91 -5.69
C ASP A 10 2.34 -10.45 -5.30
N PHE A 11 1.77 -10.00 -4.19
CA PHE A 11 1.93 -8.62 -3.72
C PHE A 11 3.39 -8.26 -3.47
N ARG A 12 4.11 -9.12 -2.74
CA ARG A 12 5.47 -8.84 -2.24
C ARG A 12 6.44 -8.64 -3.39
N SER A 13 6.57 -9.60 -4.30
CA SER A 13 7.53 -9.56 -5.40
C SER A 13 7.23 -8.40 -6.35
N SER A 14 5.95 -8.17 -6.63
CA SER A 14 5.52 -7.08 -7.52
C SER A 14 5.81 -5.70 -6.92
N LEU A 15 5.57 -5.52 -5.61
CA LEU A 15 5.86 -4.25 -4.94
C LEU A 15 7.37 -4.02 -4.75
N VAL A 16 8.15 -5.07 -4.49
CA VAL A 16 9.61 -4.99 -4.45
C VAL A 16 10.16 -4.54 -5.81
N LEU A 17 9.64 -5.09 -6.91
CA LEU A 17 9.99 -4.63 -8.25
C LEU A 17 9.65 -3.16 -8.43
N ALA A 18 8.44 -2.73 -8.03
CA ALA A 18 8.01 -1.34 -8.15
C ALA A 18 8.91 -0.37 -7.38
N GLY A 19 9.27 -0.69 -6.14
CA GLY A 19 10.17 0.14 -5.32
C GLY A 19 11.62 0.16 -5.80
N ASN A 20 12.04 -0.84 -6.58
CA ASN A 20 13.37 -0.90 -7.20
C ASN A 20 13.37 -0.51 -8.69
N PHE A 21 12.25 0.00 -9.22
CA PHE A 21 12.13 0.35 -10.64
C PHE A 21 12.86 1.66 -11.02
N ALA A 22 13.51 2.32 -10.04
CA ALA A 22 14.07 3.66 -10.13
C ALA A 22 13.01 4.74 -10.45
N ARG A 23 13.46 5.92 -10.88
CA ARG A 23 12.62 7.11 -11.11
C ARG A 23 11.94 7.52 -9.80
N ASP A 24 10.67 7.91 -9.88
CA ASP A 24 9.80 8.26 -8.77
C ASP A 24 9.23 6.98 -8.15
N ALA A 25 10.10 6.21 -7.51
CA ALA A 25 9.83 4.85 -7.08
C ALA A 25 8.74 4.78 -5.99
N ASP A 26 8.64 5.80 -5.15
CA ASP A 26 7.60 5.94 -4.13
C ASP A 26 6.22 6.19 -4.75
N THR A 27 6.12 7.07 -5.75
CA THR A 27 4.85 7.26 -6.49
C THR A 27 4.47 5.99 -7.25
N ILE A 28 5.42 5.34 -7.93
CA ILE A 28 5.19 4.07 -8.63
C ILE A 28 4.75 2.99 -7.65
N GLY A 29 5.42 2.89 -6.50
CA GLY A 29 5.12 1.95 -5.43
C GLY A 29 3.74 2.18 -4.82
N ALA A 30 3.34 3.43 -4.60
CA ALA A 30 2.02 3.78 -4.06
C ALA A 30 0.90 3.32 -5.00
N VAL A 31 0.99 3.64 -6.30
CA VAL A 31 -0.02 3.24 -7.29
C VAL A 31 -0.04 1.73 -7.50
N ALA A 32 1.13 1.09 -7.64
CA ALA A 32 1.21 -0.36 -7.78
C ALA A 32 0.67 -1.08 -6.54
N GLY A 33 1.03 -0.61 -5.33
CA GLY A 33 0.57 -1.15 -4.06
C GLY A 33 -0.94 -1.06 -3.88
N ALA A 34 -1.56 0.05 -4.27
CA ALA A 34 -3.02 0.18 -4.24
C ALA A 34 -3.71 -0.87 -5.13
N ILE A 35 -3.23 -1.04 -6.37
CA ILE A 35 -3.81 -2.01 -7.33
C ILE A 35 -3.57 -3.46 -6.88
N LEU A 36 -2.36 -3.79 -6.44
CA LEU A 36 -2.02 -5.11 -5.93
C LEU A 36 -2.78 -5.42 -4.63
N GLY A 37 -2.93 -4.45 -3.74
CA GLY A 37 -3.68 -4.57 -2.50
C GLY A 37 -5.17 -4.82 -2.75
N ALA A 38 -5.76 -4.14 -3.74
CA ALA A 38 -7.13 -4.42 -4.19
C ALA A 38 -7.28 -5.82 -4.79
N LYS A 39 -6.28 -6.30 -5.55
CA LYS A 39 -6.28 -7.62 -6.19
C LYS A 39 -6.12 -8.77 -5.18
N TYR A 40 -5.22 -8.63 -4.21
CA TYR A 40 -4.78 -9.72 -3.33
C TYR A 40 -5.27 -9.61 -1.88
N GLY A 41 -5.80 -8.46 -1.48
CA GLY A 41 -6.24 -8.20 -0.12
C GLY A 41 -5.10 -7.97 0.87
N LEU A 42 -5.46 -7.48 2.06
CA LEU A 42 -4.53 -7.11 3.13
C LEU A 42 -3.69 -8.31 3.62
N SER A 43 -4.27 -9.51 3.64
CA SER A 43 -3.60 -10.74 4.10
C SER A 43 -2.40 -11.16 3.23
N SER A 44 -2.30 -10.63 2.00
CA SER A 44 -1.17 -10.87 1.10
C SER A 44 0.06 -9.99 1.39
N ILE A 45 -0.10 -8.93 2.19
CA ILE A 45 0.95 -7.99 2.52
C ILE A 45 1.76 -8.54 3.70
N PRO A 46 3.11 -8.53 3.65
CA PRO A 46 3.91 -8.92 4.81
C PRO A 46 3.49 -8.13 6.07
N PRO A 47 3.11 -8.80 7.19
CA PRO A 47 2.50 -8.12 8.34
C PRO A 47 3.38 -7.00 8.93
N HIS A 48 4.69 -7.21 8.94
CA HIS A 48 5.65 -6.21 9.42
C HIS A 48 5.72 -4.95 8.52
N TRP A 49 5.35 -5.04 7.24
CA TRP A 49 5.24 -3.86 6.37
C TRP A 49 4.01 -3.04 6.73
N VAL A 50 2.88 -3.71 6.95
CA VAL A 50 1.65 -3.05 7.41
C VAL A 50 1.90 -2.32 8.72
N GLU A 51 2.49 -3.00 9.71
CA GLU A 51 2.72 -2.39 11.02
C GLU A 51 3.64 -1.17 10.97
N LYS A 52 4.65 -1.20 10.10
CA LYS A 52 5.59 -0.08 9.92
C LYS A 52 4.91 1.21 9.48
N VAL A 53 3.82 1.13 8.71
CA VAL A 53 3.12 2.30 8.15
C VAL A 53 1.70 2.48 8.70
N ARG A 54 1.25 1.57 9.58
CA ARG A 54 -0.12 1.55 10.13
C ARG A 54 -0.53 2.87 10.77
N ARG A 55 0.42 3.53 11.44
CA ARG A 55 0.19 4.79 12.16
C ARG A 55 1.03 5.92 11.55
N PRO A 56 0.42 6.86 10.80
CA PRO A 56 1.12 8.03 10.31
C PRO A 56 1.70 8.84 11.47
N SER A 57 2.90 9.39 11.28
CA SER A 57 3.55 10.25 12.28
C SER A 57 2.81 11.57 12.50
N GLY A 58 1.96 11.96 11.55
CA GLY A 58 1.33 13.28 11.51
C GLY A 58 2.24 14.41 11.04
N THR A 59 3.45 14.13 10.55
CA THR A 59 4.43 15.18 10.17
C THR A 59 3.90 16.11 9.08
N CYS A 60 3.38 15.57 7.98
CA CYS A 60 2.86 16.36 6.87
C CYS A 60 1.42 16.84 7.11
N LEU A 61 0.60 16.00 7.73
CA LEU A 61 -0.81 16.27 8.03
C LEU A 61 -1.05 16.00 9.51
N GLN A 62 -1.04 17.06 10.33
CA GLN A 62 -1.08 16.93 11.79
C GLN A 62 -2.30 16.15 12.31
N PHE A 63 -3.44 16.29 11.63
CA PHE A 63 -4.67 15.57 11.99
C PHE A 63 -4.58 14.05 11.77
N THR A 64 -3.58 13.56 11.05
CA THR A 64 -3.38 12.11 10.83
C THR A 64 -2.63 11.42 11.95
N LYS A 65 -2.09 12.18 12.91
CA LYS A 65 -1.37 11.63 14.06
C LYS A 65 -2.30 10.75 14.89
N GLY A 66 -1.88 9.52 15.13
CA GLY A 66 -2.63 8.55 15.95
C GLY A 66 -3.78 7.84 15.20
N LEU A 67 -3.99 8.15 13.91
CA LEU A 67 -4.90 7.38 13.07
C LEU A 67 -4.32 6.00 12.75
N ASP A 68 -5.22 5.04 12.54
CA ASP A 68 -4.89 3.71 12.02
C ASP A 68 -5.42 3.59 10.59
N ILE A 69 -4.50 3.55 9.61
CA ILE A 69 -4.90 3.56 8.20
C ILE A 69 -5.56 2.26 7.76
N VAL A 70 -5.34 1.14 8.47
CA VAL A 70 -6.01 -0.13 8.18
C VAL A 70 -7.47 -0.03 8.59
N THR A 71 -7.74 0.48 9.79
CA THR A 71 -9.11 0.72 10.27
C THR A 71 -9.85 1.70 9.37
N ILE A 72 -9.19 2.77 8.92
CA ILE A 72 -9.80 3.70 7.94
C ILE A 72 -10.14 2.97 6.64
N GLY A 73 -9.26 2.10 6.14
CA GLY A 73 -9.52 1.29 4.95
C GLY A 73 -10.74 0.36 5.11
N GLU A 74 -10.88 -0.28 6.27
CA GLU A 74 -12.04 -1.11 6.62
C GLU A 74 -13.33 -0.28 6.65
N GLN A 75 -13.33 0.86 7.33
CA GLN A 75 -14.47 1.78 7.40
C GLN A 75 -14.88 2.29 6.01
N LEU A 76 -13.91 2.64 5.15
CA LEU A 76 -14.19 3.07 3.78
C LEU A 76 -14.81 1.94 2.94
N ALA A 77 -14.34 0.70 3.12
CA ALA A 77 -14.88 -0.46 2.42
C ALA A 77 -16.33 -0.77 2.84
N GLU A 78 -16.70 -0.47 4.09
CA GLU A 78 -18.07 -0.62 4.59
C GLU A 78 -19.04 0.40 3.97
N LEU A 79 -18.58 1.59 3.59
CA LEU A 79 -19.44 2.62 2.95
C LEU A 79 -19.87 2.27 1.53
N VAL A 80 -19.18 1.33 0.88
CA VAL A 80 -19.43 0.91 -0.51
C VAL A 80 -19.97 -0.51 -0.63
N ARG A 81 -20.22 -1.17 0.50
CA ARG A 81 -20.92 -2.46 0.58
C ARG A 81 -22.43 -2.25 0.68
#